data_AF-A0A6J4XYV4-F1
#
_entry.id   AF-A0A6J4XYV4-F1
#
_cell.length_a   1.000
_cell.length_b   1.000
_cell.length_c   1.000
_cell.angle_alpha   90.00
_cell.angle_beta   90.00
_cell.angle_gamma   90.00
#
_symmetry.space_group_name_H-M   'P 1'
#
loop_
_entity.id
_entity.type
_entity.pdbx_description
1 polymer ?
#
loop_
_entity_poly.entity_id
_entity_poly.type
_entity_poly.pdbx_seq_one_letter_code
_entity_poly.pdbx_strand_id
1 'polypeptide(L)'
;MDFERYYLDLFEMLNACCKKIASGRYDKADSDHLFELSKKGRYPGVLSELAESFGMMMVKVEAREFRLKEIIEELEQAKAIKDRGSVDVDQD
;
A
#
# COMPACT_ATOMS: atom_id res chain seq x y z
N MET A 1 -4.25 -10.91 -34.05
CA MET A 1 -3.82 -11.80 -32.95
C MET A 1 -2.78 -11.14 -32.06
N ASP A 2 -1.74 -10.48 -32.59
CA ASP A 2 -0.66 -9.92 -31.75
C ASP A 2 -1.10 -8.80 -30.79
N PHE A 3 -2.04 -7.95 -31.22
CA PHE A 3 -2.58 -6.90 -30.36
C PHE A 3 -3.41 -7.46 -29.21
N GLU A 4 -4.34 -8.38 -29.47
CA GLU A 4 -5.16 -8.99 -28.41
C GLU A 4 -4.29 -9.67 -27.35
N ARG A 5 -3.27 -10.40 -27.78
CA ARG A 5 -2.33 -11.04 -26.86
C ARG A 5 -1.53 -10.03 -26.05
N TYR A 6 -1.03 -8.97 -26.69
CA TYR A 6 -0.37 -7.87 -26.00
C TYR A 6 -1.24 -7.23 -24.91
N TYR A 7 -2.51 -6.95 -25.19
CA TYR A 7 -3.42 -6.39 -24.19
C TYR A 7 -3.70 -7.39 -23.06
N LEU A 8 -3.91 -8.67 -23.38
CA LEU A 8 -4.12 -9.71 -22.38
C LEU A 8 -2.91 -9.83 -21.45
N ASP A 9 -1.69 -9.88 -22.00
CA ASP A 9 -0.45 -9.95 -21.23
C ASP A 9 -0.33 -8.75 -20.26
N LEU A 10 -0.66 -7.55 -20.73
CA LEU A 10 -0.66 -6.34 -19.88
C LEU A 10 -1.71 -6.39 -18.76
N PHE A 11 -2.92 -6.86 -19.06
CA PHE A 11 -3.95 -7.03 -18.04
C PHE A 11 -3.57 -8.10 -17.02
N GLU A 12 -2.92 -9.18 -17.45
CA GLU A 12 -2.40 -10.21 -16.55
C GLU A 12 -1.30 -9.66 -15.63
N MET A 13 -0.39 -8.85 -16.18
CA MET A 13 0.64 -8.15 -15.39
C MET A 13 0.01 -7.21 -14.36
N LEU A 14 -0.95 -6.37 -14.77
CA LEU A 14 -1.65 -5.46 -13.85
C LEU A 14 -2.39 -6.23 -12.76
N ASN A 15 -3.13 -7.28 -13.13
CA ASN A 15 -3.87 -8.13 -12.19
C ASN A 15 -2.93 -8.82 -11.18
N ALA A 16 -1.76 -9.28 -11.62
CA ALA A 16 -0.77 -9.87 -10.72
C ALA A 16 -0.28 -8.85 -9.67
N CYS A 17 0.00 -7.62 -10.08
CA CYS A 17 0.36 -6.53 -9.16
C CYS A 17 -0.77 -6.25 -8.15
N CYS A 18 -2.02 -6.11 -8.65
CA CYS A 18 -3.18 -5.86 -7.80
C CYS A 18 -3.42 -6.98 -6.77
N LYS A 19 -3.23 -8.26 -7.14
CA LYS A 19 -3.38 -9.39 -6.21
C LYS A 19 -2.37 -9.33 -5.06
N LYS A 20 -1.12 -8.97 -5.35
CA LYS A 20 -0.08 -8.82 -4.31
C LYS A 20 -0.42 -7.69 -3.35
N ILE A 21 -0.79 -6.52 -3.88
CA ILE A 21 -1.20 -5.35 -3.10
C ILE A 21 -2.41 -5.68 -2.22
N ALA A 22 -3.46 -6.27 -2.80
CA ALA A 22 -4.66 -6.66 -2.05
C ALA A 22 -4.39 -7.69 -0.94
N SER A 23 -3.36 -8.52 -1.09
CA SER A 23 -2.97 -9.48 -0.05
C SER A 23 -2.12 -8.88 1.08
N GLY A 24 -1.73 -7.61 0.96
CA GLY A 24 -0.78 -6.96 1.86
C GLY A 24 0.65 -7.51 1.76
N ARG A 25 0.93 -8.39 0.79
CA ARG A 25 2.23 -9.01 0.55
C ARG A 25 2.79 -8.55 -0.79
N TYR A 26 3.26 -7.31 -0.80
CA TYR A 26 3.94 -6.70 -1.93
C TYR A 26 5.20 -6.00 -1.42
N ASP A 27 6.18 -5.86 -2.30
CA ASP A 27 7.40 -5.13 -2.01
C ASP A 27 7.51 -3.88 -2.89
N LYS A 28 8.66 -3.20 -2.77
CA LYS A 28 8.95 -2.02 -3.57
C LYS A 28 8.98 -2.33 -5.08
N ALA A 29 9.44 -3.50 -5.50
CA ALA A 29 9.47 -3.84 -6.92
C ALA A 29 8.04 -3.99 -7.47
N ASP A 30 7.12 -4.52 -6.68
CA ASP A 30 5.71 -4.62 -7.06
C ASP A 30 5.04 -3.23 -7.21
N SER A 31 5.34 -2.29 -6.31
CA SER A 31 4.84 -0.93 -6.42
C SER A 31 5.46 -0.17 -7.59
N ASP A 32 6.78 -0.29 -7.79
CA ASP A 32 7.50 0.29 -8.92
C ASP A 32 6.95 -0.23 -10.27
N HIS A 33 6.61 -1.52 -10.37
CA HIS A 33 5.96 -2.08 -11.56
C HIS A 33 4.58 -1.47 -11.82
N LEU A 34 3.76 -1.27 -10.79
CA LEU A 34 2.45 -0.65 -10.94
C LEU A 34 2.58 0.80 -11.44
N PHE A 35 3.53 1.57 -10.90
CA PHE A 35 3.80 2.94 -11.35
C PHE A 35 4.43 3.00 -12.75
N GLU A 36 5.17 1.98 -13.16
CA GLU A 36 5.63 1.88 -14.54
C GLU A 36 4.44 1.75 -15.50
N LEU A 37 3.49 0.85 -15.21
CA LEU A 37 2.29 0.65 -16.03
C LEU A 37 1.41 1.91 -16.15
N SER A 38 1.46 2.80 -15.15
CA SER A 38 0.71 4.07 -15.17
C SER A 38 1.33 5.16 -16.05
N LYS A 39 2.51 4.94 -16.65
CA LYS A 39 3.15 5.95 -17.50
C LYS A 39 2.40 6.17 -18.80
N LYS A 40 1.94 7.40 -18.99
CA LYS A 40 1.23 7.85 -20.20
C LYS A 40 2.13 7.76 -21.44
N GLY A 41 1.53 7.36 -22.56
CA GLY A 41 2.21 7.25 -23.85
C GLY A 41 3.10 6.01 -24.02
N ARG A 42 3.25 5.17 -22.99
CA ARG A 42 4.03 3.92 -23.05
C ARG A 42 3.14 2.68 -23.17
N TYR A 43 1.96 2.72 -22.56
CA TYR A 43 0.98 1.64 -22.56
C TYR A 43 -0.37 2.14 -23.10
N PRO A 44 -1.29 1.23 -23.48
CA PRO A 44 -2.65 1.62 -23.86
C PRO A 44 -3.31 2.48 -22.79
N GLY A 45 -3.98 3.57 -23.20
CA GLY A 45 -4.49 4.59 -22.29
C GLY A 45 -5.33 4.03 -21.13
N VAL A 46 -6.27 3.13 -21.43
CA VAL A 46 -7.11 2.48 -20.41
C VAL A 46 -6.28 1.69 -19.38
N LEU A 47 -5.20 1.04 -19.79
CA LEU A 47 -4.33 0.30 -18.87
C LEU A 47 -3.55 1.25 -17.96
N SER A 48 -3.00 2.33 -18.52
CA SER A 48 -2.29 3.33 -17.74
C SER A 48 -3.19 4.03 -16.74
N GLU A 49 -4.43 4.37 -17.12
CA GLU A 49 -5.42 4.98 -16.23
C GLU A 49 -5.86 4.02 -15.10
N LEU A 50 -6.00 2.73 -15.41
CA LEU A 50 -6.27 1.71 -14.39
C LEU A 50 -5.09 1.57 -13.44
N ALA A 51 -3.86 1.44 -13.96
CA ALA A 51 -2.65 1.35 -13.15
C ALA A 51 -2.47 2.58 -12.25
N GLU A 52 -2.73 3.79 -12.76
CA GLU A 52 -2.72 5.04 -11.99
C GLU A 52 -3.75 4.99 -10.84
N SER A 53 -4.98 4.58 -11.15
CA SER A 53 -6.06 4.46 -10.16
C SER A 53 -5.70 3.47 -9.05
N PHE A 54 -5.15 2.30 -9.41
CA PHE A 54 -4.68 1.31 -8.44
C PHE A 54 -3.48 1.80 -7.65
N GLY A 55 -2.53 2.49 -8.27
CA GLY A 55 -1.37 3.07 -7.60
C GLY A 55 -1.79 4.08 -6.53
N MET A 56 -2.74 4.96 -6.86
CA MET A 56 -3.30 5.92 -5.91
C MET A 56 -4.06 5.24 -4.76
N MET A 57 -4.74 4.12 -5.01
CA MET A 57 -5.35 3.33 -3.94
C MET A 57 -4.29 2.69 -3.02
N MET A 58 -3.22 2.12 -3.58
CA MET A 58 -2.13 1.55 -2.80
C MET A 58 -1.47 2.59 -1.88
N VAL A 59 -1.12 3.77 -2.40
CA VAL A 59 -0.56 4.87 -1.59
C VAL A 59 -1.47 5.25 -0.43
N LYS A 60 -2.79 5.28 -0.64
CA LYS A 60 -3.76 5.54 0.44
C LYS A 60 -3.77 4.43 1.50
N VAL A 61 -3.60 3.17 1.10
CA VAL A 61 -3.47 2.05 2.04
C VAL A 61 -2.20 2.20 2.86
N GLU A 62 -1.06 2.44 2.22
CA GLU A 62 0.23 2.64 2.91
C GLU A 62 0.18 3.79 3.92
N ALA A 63 -0.40 4.93 3.53
CA ALA A 63 -0.57 6.07 4.42
C ALA A 63 -1.45 5.74 5.64
N ARG A 64 -2.50 4.93 5.44
CA ARG A 64 -3.37 4.48 6.53
C ARG A 64 -2.63 3.50 7.46
N GLU A 65 -1.85 2.58 6.91
CA GLU A 65 -1.04 1.64 7.70
C GLU A 65 0.03 2.35 8.51
N PHE A 66 0.69 3.34 7.91
CA PHE A 66 1.66 4.19 8.61
C PHE A 66 1.00 4.93 9.78
N ARG A 67 -0.13 5.60 9.54
CA ARG A 67 -0.90 6.30 10.58
C ARG A 67 -1.35 5.37 11.70
N LEU A 68 -1.76 4.16 11.37
CA LEU A 68 -2.17 3.15 12.37
C LEU A 68 -1.00 2.73 13.26
N LYS A 69 0.20 2.57 12.70
CA LYS A 69 1.41 2.26 13.48
C LYS A 69 1.75 3.40 14.44
N GLU A 70 1.70 4.65 13.98
CA GLU A 70 1.92 5.83 14.84
C GLU A 70 0.94 5.85 16.03
N ILE A 71 -0.35 5.62 15.77
CA ILE A 71 -1.37 5.59 16.82
C ILE A 71 -1.11 4.46 17.83
N ILE A 72 -0.72 3.27 17.37
CA ILE A 72 -0.39 2.16 18.27
C ILE A 72 0.80 2.53 19.16
N GLU A 73 1.84 3.12 18.59
CA GLU A 73 3.02 3.57 19.34
C GLU A 73 2.66 4.63 20.39
N GLU A 74 1.85 5.63 20.03
CA GLU A 74 1.34 6.64 20.97
C GLU A 74 0.55 6.01 22.13
N LEU A 75 -0.29 5.01 21.84
CA LEU A 75 -1.08 4.30 22.85
C LEU A 75 -0.20 3.47 23.79
N GLU A 76 0.81 2.78 23.26
CA GLU A 76 1.78 2.02 24.06
C GLU A 76 2.60 2.92 24.98
N GLN A 77 3.06 4.07 24.47
CA GLN A 77 3.77 5.08 25.27
C GLN A 77 2.87 5.64 26.38
N ALA A 78 1.63 6.03 26.07
CA ALA A 78 0.68 6.55 27.05
C ALA A 78 0.37 5.53 28.15
N LYS A 79 0.22 4.24 27.78
CA LYS A 79 0.02 3.16 28.75
C LYS A 79 1.23 3.00 29.67
N ALA A 80 2.45 3.02 29.13
CA ALA A 80 3.67 2.90 29.93
C ALA A 80 3.84 4.06 30.93
N ILE A 81 3.46 5.29 30.55
CA ILE A 81 3.47 6.45 31.45
C ILE A 81 2.44 6.26 32.58
N LYS A 82 1.22 5.84 32.23
CA LYS A 82 0.15 5.61 33.21
C LYS A 82 0.52 4.53 34.22
N ASP A 83 1.06 3.40 33.75
CA ASP A 83 1.45 2.28 34.60
C ASP A 83 2.61 2.66 35.55
N ARG A 84 3.55 3.53 35.13
CA ARG A 84 4.59 4.07 36.02
C ARG A 84 4.04 5.04 37.06
N GLY A 85 3.19 5.97 36.64
CA GLY A 85 2.59 6.96 37.55
C GLY A 85 1.60 6.37 38.57
N SER A 86 1.14 5.13 38.39
CA SER A 86 0.32 4.42 39.39
C SER A 86 1.15 3.62 40.40
N VAL A 87 2.43 3.34 40.13
CA VAL A 87 3.34 2.69 41.10
C VAL A 87 3.83 3.67 42.17
N ASP A 88 3.93 4.96 41.83
CA ASP A 88 4.46 6.00 42.73
C ASP A 88 3.42 6.54 43.74
N VAL A 89 2.13 6.22 43.59
CA VAL A 89 1.05 6.72 44.47
C VAL A 89 0.68 5.75 45.60
N ASP A 90 1.09 4.48 45.49
CA ASP A 90 0.77 3.42 46.48
C ASP A 90 1.86 3.21 47.56
N GLN A 91 2.87 4.09 47.67
CA GLN A 91 3.98 3.97 48.64
C GLN A 91 3.98 4.99 49.81
N ASP A 92 2.95 5.82 49.96
CA ASP A 92 2.82 6.77 51.09
C ASP A 92 1.75 6.33 52.13
#